data_AF-A0A250JQD0-F1
#
_entry.id   AF-A0A250JQD0-F1
#
_cell.length_a   1.000
_cell.length_b   1.000
_cell.length_c   1.000
_cell.angle_alpha   90.00
_cell.angle_beta   90.00
_cell.angle_gamma   90.00
#
_symmetry.space_group_name_H-M   'P 1'
#
loop_
_entity.id
_entity.type
_entity.pdbx_description
1 polymer ?
#
loop_
_entity_poly.entity_id
_entity_poly.type
_entity_poly.pdbx_seq_one_letter_code
_entity_poly.pdbx_strand_id
1 'polypeptide(L)'
;MTKNIVNTALVLLGTGTLLTGCDFEQPATDCFVQGSTSWAMKYDLVDEPRDANGDACEPGAPLAELVGVYKFVNPDTDTAQLALRPAGLVGSAAVADESSESTDQTALGSLGEQDAEDFCTATNFNSAFVNVAASEGAPENTIRYEFSNVRVYSAPSAPGTQIMGQFTYTNNGCTGTYVMRGLWPAVGCYTDSTDPLESCGEGSGMNPEAAVMCQPIHPDDPEDPTYGYCVPAKEIPSFK
;
A
#
# COMPACT_ATOMS: atom_id res chain seq x y z
N MET A 1 36.25 58.32 -55.62
CA MET A 1 35.17 57.68 -56.39
C MET A 1 35.26 56.19 -56.06
N THR A 2 34.31 55.50 -55.44
CA THR A 2 32.86 55.66 -55.33
C THR A 2 32.43 54.86 -54.08
N LYS A 3 31.63 55.45 -53.19
CA LYS A 3 30.99 54.75 -52.06
C LYS A 3 29.63 54.26 -52.53
N ASN A 4 29.29 52.99 -52.30
CA ASN A 4 27.91 52.51 -52.33
C ASN A 4 27.65 51.65 -51.09
N ILE A 5 26.79 52.18 -50.22
CA ILE A 5 26.13 51.53 -49.10
C ILE A 5 24.87 50.87 -49.68
N VAL A 6 24.65 49.58 -49.43
CA VAL A 6 23.37 48.92 -49.72
C VAL A 6 22.83 48.34 -48.42
N ASN A 7 21.79 49.03 -47.91
CA ASN A 7 20.82 48.54 -46.95
C ASN A 7 20.24 47.20 -47.42
N THR A 8 20.24 46.17 -46.57
CA THR A 8 19.28 45.07 -46.70
C THR A 8 18.55 44.93 -45.37
N ALA A 9 17.27 45.28 -45.44
CA ALA A 9 16.32 45.26 -44.34
C ALA A 9 15.97 43.83 -43.96
N LEU A 10 15.97 43.58 -42.64
CA LEU A 10 15.46 42.37 -42.00
C LEU A 10 13.93 42.41 -42.05
N VAL A 11 13.32 41.65 -42.97
CA VAL A 11 11.87 41.50 -43.04
C VAL A 11 11.43 40.39 -42.08
N LEU A 12 10.67 40.79 -41.07
CA LEU A 12 9.92 39.93 -40.15
C LEU A 12 8.91 39.07 -40.93
N LEU A 13 9.17 37.77 -41.04
CA LEU A 13 8.16 36.74 -41.28
C LEU A 13 7.84 36.10 -39.93
N GLY A 14 6.99 36.76 -39.16
CA GLY A 14 6.34 36.17 -37.99
C GLY A 14 5.26 35.20 -38.45
N THR A 15 5.65 33.99 -38.86
CA THR A 15 4.72 32.88 -39.02
C THR A 15 4.18 32.50 -37.65
N GLY A 16 2.90 32.76 -37.42
CA GLY A 16 2.17 32.23 -36.28
C GLY A 16 2.16 30.70 -36.35
N THR A 17 3.10 30.07 -35.65
CA THR A 17 2.99 28.67 -35.28
C THR A 17 1.88 28.57 -34.24
N LEU A 18 0.70 28.15 -34.68
CA LEU A 18 -0.31 27.56 -33.82
C LEU A 18 0.38 26.46 -33.02
N LEU A 19 0.66 26.74 -31.75
CA LEU A 19 1.14 25.78 -30.78
C LEU A 19 -0.01 24.80 -30.50
N THR A 20 -0.22 23.83 -31.38
CA THR A 20 -1.01 22.61 -31.09
C THR A 20 -0.19 21.64 -30.24
N GLY A 21 0.69 22.15 -29.38
CA GLY A 21 1.67 21.38 -28.60
C GLY A 21 1.18 20.91 -27.24
N CYS A 22 -0.11 21.07 -26.92
CA CYS A 22 -0.70 20.65 -25.64
C CYS A 22 -1.79 19.58 -25.81
N ASP A 23 -1.79 18.85 -26.92
CA ASP A 23 -2.57 17.62 -27.10
C ASP A 23 -1.61 16.41 -27.25
N PHE A 24 -0.45 16.49 -26.59
CA PHE A 24 0.19 15.27 -26.13
C PHE A 24 -0.72 14.75 -25.01
N GLU A 25 -1.57 13.78 -25.32
CA GLU A 25 -1.98 12.79 -24.33
C GLU A 25 -0.71 12.41 -23.59
N GLN A 26 -0.61 12.91 -22.35
CA GLN A 26 0.42 12.46 -21.44
C GLN A 26 0.28 10.94 -21.45
N PRO A 27 1.33 10.18 -21.83
CA PRO A 27 1.22 8.73 -21.89
C PRO A 27 0.61 8.28 -20.57
N ALA A 28 -0.47 7.49 -20.66
CA ALA A 28 -1.21 7.03 -19.50
C ALA A 28 -0.19 6.58 -18.45
N THR A 29 -0.28 7.17 -17.25
CA THR A 29 0.74 7.00 -16.22
C THR A 29 0.84 5.52 -15.93
N ASP A 30 1.93 4.93 -16.37
CA ASP A 30 2.31 3.56 -16.10
C ASP A 30 2.14 3.30 -14.60
N CYS A 31 1.40 2.24 -14.24
CA CYS A 31 0.85 2.01 -12.91
C CYS A 31 1.79 2.42 -11.78
N PHE A 32 1.60 3.61 -11.22
CA PHE A 32 2.50 4.15 -10.21
C PHE A 32 2.12 3.56 -8.85
N VAL A 33 3.13 3.04 -8.14
CA VAL A 33 3.00 2.52 -6.78
C VAL A 33 4.10 3.17 -5.96
N GLN A 34 3.73 3.83 -4.87
CA GLN A 34 4.71 4.47 -4.00
C GLN A 34 5.50 3.42 -3.22
N GLY A 35 6.72 3.14 -3.66
CA GLY A 35 7.61 2.18 -3.00
C GLY A 35 8.03 2.64 -1.61
N SER A 36 7.78 1.82 -0.58
CA SER A 36 8.21 2.10 0.80
C SER A 36 8.14 0.87 1.70
N THR A 37 8.97 0.82 2.75
CA THR A 37 8.87 -0.18 3.83
C THR A 37 7.68 0.06 4.75
N SER A 38 7.05 1.24 4.67
CA SER A 38 6.19 1.77 5.74
C SER A 38 4.88 2.30 5.17
N TRP A 39 4.06 1.40 4.62
CA TRP A 39 2.64 1.67 4.39
C TRP A 39 1.85 1.31 5.62
N ALA A 40 0.95 2.18 6.07
CA ALA A 40 0.02 1.85 7.15
C ALA A 40 -1.15 1.08 6.57
N MET A 41 -1.35 -0.17 7.01
CA MET A 41 -2.46 -1.03 6.62
C MET A 41 -3.40 -1.25 7.80
N LYS A 42 -4.69 -1.37 7.51
CA LYS A 42 -5.70 -1.91 8.42
C LYS A 42 -6.45 -3.06 7.78
N TYR A 43 -7.07 -3.88 8.61
CA TYR A 43 -7.81 -5.06 8.18
C TYR A 43 -9.19 -5.07 8.83
N ASP A 44 -10.22 -4.83 8.03
CA ASP A 44 -11.60 -4.85 8.50
C ASP A 44 -12.18 -6.25 8.34
N LEU A 45 -12.64 -6.84 9.45
CA LEU A 45 -13.16 -8.20 9.50
C LEU A 45 -14.39 -8.36 8.60
N VAL A 46 -14.37 -9.38 7.74
CA VAL A 46 -15.52 -9.79 6.91
C VAL A 46 -16.24 -10.97 7.56
N ASP A 47 -15.49 -12.03 7.86
CA ASP A 47 -15.99 -13.24 8.50
C ASP A 47 -15.15 -13.54 9.74
N GLU A 48 -15.81 -13.87 10.85
CA GLU A 48 -15.14 -14.25 12.10
C GLU A 48 -14.11 -15.36 11.89
N PRO A 49 -12.94 -15.30 12.54
CA PRO A 49 -11.94 -16.36 12.40
C PRO A 49 -12.48 -17.72 12.88
N ARG A 50 -12.22 -18.76 12.09
CA ARG A 50 -12.70 -20.13 12.32
C ARG A 50 -11.55 -21.12 12.26
N ASP A 51 -11.61 -22.14 13.11
CA ASP A 51 -10.66 -23.25 13.10
C ASP A 51 -11.07 -24.32 12.06
N ALA A 52 -10.30 -25.41 11.98
CA ALA A 52 -10.59 -26.52 11.07
C ALA A 52 -11.92 -27.25 11.37
N ASN A 53 -12.50 -27.10 12.56
CA ASN A 53 -13.80 -27.67 12.95
C ASN A 53 -14.97 -26.71 12.68
N GLY A 54 -14.69 -25.45 12.32
CA GLY A 54 -15.68 -24.39 12.14
C GLY A 54 -16.05 -23.67 13.44
N ASP A 55 -15.32 -23.91 14.52
CA ASP A 55 -15.50 -23.21 15.79
C ASP A 55 -14.81 -21.83 15.71
N ALA A 56 -15.40 -20.83 16.37
CA ALA A 56 -14.77 -19.51 16.47
C ALA A 56 -13.44 -19.61 17.23
N CYS A 57 -12.42 -18.91 16.75
CA CYS A 57 -11.07 -19.01 17.30
C CYS A 57 -10.36 -17.67 17.30
N GLU A 58 -9.22 -17.64 17.99
CA GLU A 58 -8.25 -16.55 18.00
C GLU A 58 -6.85 -17.14 17.73
N PRO A 59 -5.91 -16.37 17.16
CA PRO A 59 -5.98 -14.91 16.95
C PRO A 59 -6.50 -14.50 15.56
N GLY A 60 -7.18 -13.36 15.50
CA GLY A 60 -7.43 -12.62 14.26
C GLY A 60 -6.19 -11.87 13.72
N ALA A 61 -6.34 -11.26 12.54
CA ALA A 61 -5.34 -10.35 11.96
C ALA A 61 -5.04 -9.16 12.91
N PRO A 62 -3.83 -8.55 12.83
CA PRO A 62 -3.55 -7.32 13.56
C PRO A 62 -4.53 -6.22 13.16
N LEU A 63 -4.80 -5.27 14.05
CA LEU A 63 -5.73 -4.16 13.76
C LEU A 63 -5.15 -3.18 12.73
N ALA A 64 -3.87 -2.87 12.90
CA ALA A 64 -3.06 -2.15 11.93
C ALA A 64 -1.62 -2.65 11.97
N GLU A 65 -0.92 -2.53 10.85
CA GLU A 65 0.52 -2.79 10.80
C GLU A 65 1.20 -1.97 9.70
N LEU A 66 2.53 -1.97 9.73
CA LEU A 66 3.32 -1.50 8.60
C LEU A 66 3.51 -2.62 7.58
N VAL A 67 3.39 -2.30 6.31
CA VAL A 67 3.65 -3.22 5.21
C VAL A 67 4.62 -2.59 4.23
N GLY A 68 5.65 -3.34 3.83
CA GLY A 68 6.49 -2.98 2.70
C GLY A 68 5.72 -3.18 1.40
N VAL A 69 5.57 -2.14 0.58
CA VAL A 69 4.90 -2.20 -0.71
C VAL A 69 5.85 -1.71 -1.79
N TYR A 70 6.06 -2.53 -2.83
CA TYR A 70 7.00 -2.22 -3.91
C TYR A 70 6.48 -2.69 -5.27
N LYS A 71 6.63 -1.87 -6.31
CA LYS A 71 6.50 -2.28 -7.71
C LYS A 71 7.87 -2.69 -8.24
N PHE A 72 7.94 -3.86 -8.87
CA PHE A 72 9.10 -4.30 -9.64
C PHE A 72 8.69 -4.43 -11.10
N VAL A 73 9.50 -3.88 -12.01
CA VAL A 73 9.25 -3.97 -13.46
C VAL A 73 10.32 -4.87 -14.07
N ASN A 74 9.88 -5.83 -14.89
CA ASN A 74 10.77 -6.61 -15.74
C ASN A 74 10.85 -5.93 -17.11
N PRO A 75 11.97 -5.29 -17.47
CA PRO A 75 12.10 -4.56 -18.73
C PRO A 75 12.16 -5.48 -19.95
N ASP A 76 12.48 -6.76 -19.79
CA ASP A 76 12.60 -7.71 -20.90
C ASP A 76 11.23 -8.22 -21.36
N THR A 77 10.28 -8.32 -20.42
CA THR A 77 8.91 -8.83 -20.68
C THR A 77 7.85 -7.75 -20.60
N ASP A 78 8.22 -6.52 -20.23
CA ASP A 78 7.31 -5.40 -19.97
C ASP A 78 6.19 -5.75 -18.98
N THR A 79 6.52 -6.54 -17.96
CA THR A 79 5.57 -6.98 -16.92
C THR A 79 5.94 -6.37 -15.57
N ALA A 80 4.93 -6.03 -14.77
CA ALA A 80 5.13 -5.55 -13.41
C ALA A 80 4.68 -6.57 -12.36
N GLN A 81 5.32 -6.54 -11.20
CA GLN A 81 4.95 -7.27 -10.00
C GLN A 81 4.75 -6.32 -8.83
N LEU A 82 3.78 -6.63 -7.97
CA LEU A 82 3.57 -5.97 -6.69
C LEU A 82 4.07 -6.88 -5.59
N ALA A 83 4.99 -6.37 -4.76
CA ALA A 83 5.46 -7.05 -3.56
C ALA A 83 4.84 -6.44 -2.32
N LEU A 84 4.28 -7.29 -1.46
CA LEU A 84 3.72 -6.95 -0.16
C LEU A 84 4.51 -7.72 0.91
N ARG A 85 5.13 -7.00 1.84
CA ARG A 85 5.97 -7.56 2.91
C ARG A 85 5.47 -7.10 4.28
N PRO A 86 4.58 -7.86 4.94
CA PRO A 86 3.99 -7.48 6.22
C PRO A 86 5.03 -7.42 7.35
N ALA A 87 5.01 -6.36 8.16
CA ALA A 87 5.92 -6.24 9.30
C ALA A 87 5.63 -7.28 10.38
N GLY A 88 4.38 -7.75 10.53
CA GLY A 88 4.04 -8.83 11.46
C GLY A 88 4.79 -10.13 11.16
N LEU A 89 4.95 -10.48 9.88
CA LEU A 89 5.76 -11.64 9.48
C LEU A 89 7.25 -11.41 9.71
N VAL A 90 7.77 -10.23 9.37
CA VAL A 90 9.19 -9.90 9.55
C VAL A 90 9.56 -9.84 11.04
N GLY A 91 8.69 -9.28 11.89
CA GLY A 91 8.86 -9.20 13.33
C GLY A 91 8.82 -10.56 14.03
N SER A 92 8.24 -11.58 13.38
CA SER A 92 8.16 -12.95 13.90
C SER A 92 9.47 -13.75 13.74
N ALA A 93 10.56 -13.13 13.25
CA ALA A 93 11.85 -13.79 13.06
C ALA A 93 12.41 -14.43 14.35
N ALA A 94 12.08 -13.90 15.54
CA ALA A 94 12.54 -14.45 16.82
C ALA A 94 11.89 -15.79 17.19
N VAL A 95 10.71 -16.10 16.61
CA VAL A 95 9.96 -17.33 16.86
C VAL A 95 9.94 -18.26 15.64
N ALA A 96 10.57 -17.83 14.54
CA ALA A 96 10.67 -18.61 13.32
C ALA A 96 11.52 -19.87 13.53
N ASP A 97 11.12 -20.98 12.93
CA ASP A 97 11.93 -22.19 12.86
C ASP A 97 13.00 -22.12 11.75
N GLU A 98 13.88 -23.12 11.69
CA GLU A 98 14.99 -23.19 10.72
C GLU A 98 14.54 -23.36 9.26
N SER A 99 13.26 -23.67 9.01
CA SER A 99 12.71 -23.85 7.67
C SER A 99 12.17 -22.54 7.06
N SER A 100 12.05 -21.47 7.86
CA SER A 100 11.53 -20.19 7.40
C SER A 100 12.59 -19.36 6.69
N GLU A 101 12.38 -19.05 5.41
CA GLU A 101 13.24 -18.14 4.68
C GLU A 101 12.69 -16.70 4.69
N SER A 102 13.56 -15.70 4.69
CA SER A 102 13.13 -14.29 4.64
C SER A 102 12.33 -13.94 3.37
N THR A 103 12.51 -14.71 2.30
CA THR A 103 11.77 -14.61 1.04
C THR A 103 10.32 -15.10 1.17
N ASP A 104 10.06 -16.06 2.06
CA ASP A 104 8.71 -16.58 2.32
C ASP A 104 7.82 -15.51 2.99
N GLN A 105 8.42 -14.49 3.60
CA GLN A 105 7.71 -13.40 4.26
C GLN A 105 7.20 -12.31 3.29
N THR A 106 7.36 -12.51 1.97
CA THR A 106 6.94 -11.55 0.94
C THR A 106 5.95 -12.20 -0.03
N ALA A 107 4.80 -11.56 -0.21
CA ALA A 107 3.82 -11.93 -1.22
C ALA A 107 4.10 -11.14 -2.51
N LEU A 108 4.27 -11.84 -3.62
CA LEU A 108 4.50 -11.31 -4.95
C LEU A 108 3.31 -11.64 -5.84
N GLY A 109 2.66 -10.60 -6.37
CA GLY A 109 1.56 -10.72 -7.32
C GLY A 109 1.92 -10.08 -8.66
N SER A 110 1.27 -10.52 -9.74
CA SER A 110 1.33 -9.86 -11.04
C SER A 110 0.54 -8.56 -10.99
N LEU A 111 1.15 -7.43 -11.33
CA LEU A 111 0.51 -6.11 -11.36
C LEU A 111 0.13 -5.77 -12.81
N GLY A 112 -1.17 -5.54 -13.03
CA GLY A 112 -1.70 -5.10 -14.32
C GLY A 112 -1.55 -3.61 -14.58
N GLU A 113 -2.06 -3.18 -15.72
CA GLU A 113 -2.16 -1.78 -16.11
C GLU A 113 -3.27 -1.05 -15.35
N GLN A 114 -3.29 0.28 -15.50
CA GLN A 114 -4.30 1.13 -14.89
C GLN A 114 -5.64 0.96 -15.62
N ASP A 115 -6.70 0.72 -14.86
CA ASP A 115 -8.06 0.62 -15.38
C ASP A 115 -8.73 2.00 -15.52
N ALA A 116 -9.98 2.01 -16.02
CA ALA A 116 -10.76 3.22 -16.22
C ALA A 116 -11.20 3.92 -14.91
N GLU A 117 -10.99 3.27 -13.76
CA GLU A 117 -11.26 3.81 -12.42
C GLU A 117 -9.96 4.25 -11.72
N ASP A 118 -8.88 4.41 -12.50
CA ASP A 118 -7.53 4.77 -12.06
C ASP A 118 -6.85 3.72 -11.15
N PHE A 119 -7.32 2.47 -11.12
CA PHE A 119 -6.74 1.40 -10.32
C PHE A 119 -5.81 0.49 -11.10
N CYS A 120 -4.72 0.10 -10.44
CA CYS A 120 -3.82 -0.95 -10.88
C CYS A 120 -4.12 -2.22 -10.10
N THR A 121 -4.65 -3.24 -10.78
CA THR A 121 -5.03 -4.49 -10.12
C THR A 121 -3.87 -5.48 -10.10
N ALA A 122 -3.54 -6.02 -8.93
CA ALA A 122 -2.60 -7.10 -8.74
C ALA A 122 -3.31 -8.41 -8.37
N THR A 123 -2.89 -9.49 -9.02
CA THR A 123 -3.46 -10.84 -8.90
C THR A 123 -2.37 -11.90 -8.77
N ASN A 124 -2.75 -13.16 -8.57
CA ASN A 124 -1.82 -14.31 -8.54
C ASN A 124 -0.71 -14.18 -7.48
N PHE A 125 -1.05 -13.69 -6.29
CA PHE A 125 -0.11 -13.64 -5.17
C PHE A 125 0.25 -15.05 -4.69
N ASN A 126 1.53 -15.29 -4.42
CA ASN A 126 1.90 -16.36 -3.50
C ASN A 126 1.52 -15.98 -2.06
N SER A 127 1.28 -16.98 -1.22
CA SER A 127 1.13 -16.75 0.22
C SER A 127 2.46 -16.29 0.81
N ALA A 128 2.42 -15.29 1.69
CA ALA A 128 3.53 -14.94 2.56
C ALA A 128 3.36 -15.64 3.91
N PHE A 129 4.41 -16.20 4.49
CA PHE A 129 4.31 -16.92 5.75
C PHE A 129 5.62 -16.96 6.55
N VAL A 130 5.49 -17.39 7.79
CA VAL A 130 6.59 -17.81 8.66
C VAL A 130 6.15 -19.07 9.40
N ASN A 131 7.02 -20.07 9.47
CA ASN A 131 6.82 -21.26 10.29
C ASN A 131 7.36 -20.99 11.69
N VAL A 132 6.54 -21.20 12.70
CA VAL A 132 6.87 -20.93 14.09
C VAL A 132 7.25 -22.24 14.76
N ALA A 133 8.41 -22.23 15.42
CA ALA A 133 8.90 -23.39 16.14
C ALA A 133 7.99 -23.71 17.35
N ALA A 134 7.85 -25.01 17.64
CA ALA A 134 7.24 -25.43 18.90
C ALA A 134 8.01 -24.86 20.10
N SER A 135 7.30 -24.45 21.15
CA SER A 135 7.88 -23.92 22.38
C SER A 135 7.23 -24.56 23.62
N GLU A 136 7.74 -24.26 24.81
CA GLU A 136 7.15 -24.72 26.05
C GLU A 136 5.78 -24.06 26.27
N GLY A 137 4.73 -24.71 25.80
CA GLY A 137 3.34 -24.26 25.93
C GLY A 137 2.62 -23.94 24.61
N ALA A 138 3.30 -23.97 23.47
CA ALA A 138 2.68 -23.79 22.15
C ALA A 138 3.22 -24.80 21.12
N PRO A 139 2.35 -25.50 20.38
CA PRO A 139 2.78 -26.38 19.30
C PRO A 139 3.40 -25.58 18.14
N GLU A 140 4.09 -26.27 17.23
CA GLU A 140 4.49 -25.68 15.96
C GLU A 140 3.26 -25.14 15.20
N ASN A 141 3.41 -24.02 14.52
CA ASN A 141 2.34 -23.46 13.70
C ASN A 141 2.89 -22.67 12.51
N THR A 142 1.99 -22.14 11.68
CA THR A 142 2.34 -21.22 10.61
C THR A 142 1.48 -19.96 10.73
N ILE A 143 2.11 -18.80 10.65
CA ILE A 143 1.43 -17.53 10.44
C ILE A 143 1.47 -17.26 8.93
N ARG A 144 0.30 -17.08 8.31
CA ARG A 144 0.14 -16.97 6.86
C ARG A 144 -0.72 -15.78 6.48
N TYR A 145 -0.27 -15.08 5.45
CA TYR A 145 -0.87 -13.92 4.83
C TYR A 145 -1.16 -14.24 3.38
N GLU A 146 -2.41 -14.11 2.97
CA GLU A 146 -2.83 -14.39 1.60
C GLU A 146 -3.62 -13.20 1.05
N PHE A 147 -3.07 -12.59 0.01
CA PHE A 147 -3.65 -11.41 -0.61
C PHE A 147 -4.35 -11.78 -1.91
N SER A 148 -5.49 -11.16 -2.18
CA SER A 148 -6.16 -11.31 -3.46
C SER A 148 -6.89 -10.04 -3.86
N ASN A 149 -7.13 -9.88 -5.16
CA ASN A 149 -7.85 -8.74 -5.72
C ASN A 149 -7.31 -7.39 -5.21
N VAL A 150 -5.97 -7.28 -5.14
CA VAL A 150 -5.31 -6.10 -4.62
C VAL A 150 -5.40 -5.00 -5.66
N ARG A 151 -5.86 -3.81 -5.29
CA ARG A 151 -5.98 -2.64 -6.19
C ARG A 151 -5.22 -1.47 -5.58
N VAL A 152 -4.27 -0.92 -6.33
CA VAL A 152 -3.56 0.31 -5.98
C VAL A 152 -4.19 1.46 -6.74
N TYR A 153 -4.64 2.49 -6.05
CA TYR A 153 -5.18 3.69 -6.68
C TYR A 153 -4.04 4.56 -7.19
N SER A 154 -4.01 4.81 -8.50
CA SER A 154 -2.89 5.42 -9.22
C SER A 154 -3.30 6.66 -10.03
N ALA A 155 -4.23 7.46 -9.51
CA ALA A 155 -4.65 8.69 -10.18
C ALA A 155 -3.68 9.86 -9.95
N PRO A 156 -3.67 10.89 -10.83
CA PRO A 156 -2.92 12.13 -10.58
C PRO A 156 -3.25 12.82 -9.25
N SER A 157 -4.47 12.63 -8.71
CA SER A 157 -4.88 13.20 -7.42
C SER A 157 -4.28 12.50 -6.19
N ALA A 158 -3.89 11.24 -6.32
CA ALA A 158 -3.20 10.46 -5.30
C ALA A 158 -2.39 9.34 -5.98
N PRO A 159 -1.18 9.65 -6.49
CA PRO A 159 -0.43 8.74 -7.34
C PRO A 159 0.11 7.58 -6.51
N GLY A 160 -0.58 6.44 -6.53
CA GLY A 160 -0.08 5.18 -5.97
C GLY A 160 0.09 5.21 -4.46
N THR A 161 -0.69 6.02 -3.74
CA THR A 161 -0.57 6.19 -2.28
C THR A 161 -1.68 5.50 -1.49
N GLN A 162 -2.66 4.89 -2.16
CA GLN A 162 -3.76 4.17 -1.52
C GLN A 162 -3.89 2.77 -2.11
N ILE A 163 -4.20 1.79 -1.27
CA ILE A 163 -4.30 0.39 -1.66
C ILE A 163 -5.47 -0.28 -0.93
N MET A 164 -6.16 -1.18 -1.62
CA MET A 164 -7.19 -2.04 -1.04
C MET A 164 -7.05 -3.46 -1.57
N GLY A 165 -7.71 -4.41 -0.93
CA GLY A 165 -7.84 -5.76 -1.44
C GLY A 165 -8.52 -6.68 -0.45
N GLN A 166 -8.54 -7.96 -0.79
CA GLN A 166 -8.98 -9.01 0.11
C GLN A 166 -7.75 -9.63 0.78
N PHE A 167 -7.91 -9.97 2.05
CA PHE A 167 -6.85 -10.52 2.86
C PHE A 167 -7.37 -11.71 3.67
N THR A 168 -6.68 -12.83 3.57
CA THR A 168 -6.92 -13.99 4.43
C THR A 168 -5.72 -14.12 5.37
N TYR A 169 -6.00 -14.13 6.66
CA TYR A 169 -5.01 -14.32 7.70
C TYR A 169 -5.23 -15.69 8.33
N THR A 170 -4.15 -16.45 8.48
CA THR A 170 -4.18 -17.70 9.25
C THR A 170 -3.07 -17.69 10.29
N ASN A 171 -3.40 -17.99 11.53
CA ASN A 171 -2.44 -18.18 12.60
C ASN A 171 -2.94 -19.27 13.54
N ASN A 172 -2.07 -20.21 13.90
CA ASN A 172 -2.42 -21.31 14.79
C ASN A 172 -3.63 -22.15 14.29
N GLY A 173 -3.77 -22.30 12.97
CA GLY A 173 -4.90 -22.99 12.35
C GLY A 173 -6.23 -22.24 12.41
N CYS A 174 -6.24 -21.01 12.91
CA CYS A 174 -7.38 -20.11 12.92
C CYS A 174 -7.33 -19.21 11.69
N THR A 175 -8.36 -19.23 10.85
CA THR A 175 -8.40 -18.50 9.58
C THR A 175 -9.54 -17.49 9.56
N GLY A 176 -9.23 -16.23 9.25
CA GLY A 176 -10.21 -15.16 9.06
C GLY A 176 -10.03 -14.44 7.73
N THR A 177 -11.11 -13.85 7.21
CA THR A 177 -11.09 -13.06 5.97
C THR A 177 -11.42 -11.60 6.25
N TYR A 178 -10.71 -10.72 5.56
CA TYR A 178 -10.69 -9.28 5.81
C TYR A 178 -10.69 -8.49 4.51
N VAL A 179 -11.21 -7.27 4.58
CA VAL A 179 -10.90 -6.22 3.60
C VAL A 179 -9.65 -5.49 4.11
N MET A 180 -8.56 -5.54 3.34
CA MET A 180 -7.38 -4.74 3.66
C MET A 180 -7.47 -3.36 3.00
N ARG A 181 -7.03 -2.34 3.73
CA ARG A 181 -6.92 -0.96 3.25
C ARG A 181 -5.64 -0.35 3.76
N GLY A 182 -4.92 0.35 2.90
CA GLY A 182 -3.68 1.00 3.28
C GLY A 182 -3.42 2.32 2.62
N LEU A 183 -2.49 3.04 3.23
CA LEU A 183 -2.16 4.41 2.88
C LEU A 183 -0.67 4.66 3.07
N TRP A 184 -0.12 5.45 2.15
CA TRP A 184 1.21 6.01 2.24
C TRP A 184 1.15 7.54 2.31
N PRO A 185 2.06 8.19 3.07
CA PRO A 185 3.03 7.58 3.99
C PRO A 185 2.36 7.03 5.25
N ALA A 186 3.02 6.11 5.96
CA ALA A 186 2.63 5.78 7.32
C ALA A 186 2.92 6.98 8.23
N VAL A 187 1.87 7.47 8.89
CA VAL A 187 1.93 8.53 9.90
C VAL A 187 1.41 7.95 11.20
N GLY A 188 2.20 8.09 12.28
CA GLY A 188 1.77 7.69 13.62
C GLY A 188 0.72 8.63 14.17
N CYS A 189 -0.14 8.13 15.04
CA CYS A 189 -1.20 8.92 15.68
C CYS A 189 -1.54 8.37 17.07
N TYR A 190 -2.28 9.15 17.85
CA TYR A 190 -2.80 8.77 19.15
C TYR A 190 -4.33 8.94 19.16
N THR A 191 -5.07 7.88 19.51
CA THR A 191 -6.55 7.89 19.47
C THR A 191 -7.20 8.81 20.50
N ASP A 192 -6.47 9.16 21.56
CA ASP A 192 -6.92 10.03 22.66
C ASP A 192 -6.44 11.48 22.53
N SER A 193 -5.57 11.77 21.55
CA SER A 193 -5.12 13.15 21.32
C SER A 193 -6.23 13.99 20.70
N THR A 194 -6.38 15.22 21.22
CA THR A 194 -7.25 16.24 20.64
C THR A 194 -6.50 17.17 19.67
N ASP A 195 -5.18 17.03 19.54
CA ASP A 195 -4.38 17.80 18.59
C ASP A 195 -4.55 17.18 17.18
N PRO A 196 -5.03 17.92 16.17
CA PRO A 196 -5.10 17.44 14.80
C PRO A 196 -3.77 16.91 14.25
N LEU A 197 -2.63 17.46 14.68
CA LEU A 197 -1.30 16.99 14.24
C LEU A 197 -1.01 15.56 14.68
N GLU A 198 -1.54 15.16 15.84
CA GLU A 198 -1.31 13.85 16.46
C GLU A 198 -2.48 12.86 16.20
N SER A 199 -3.56 13.32 15.54
CA SER A 199 -4.79 12.53 15.32
C SER A 199 -5.20 12.47 13.84
N CYS A 200 -4.22 12.46 12.94
CA CYS A 200 -4.42 12.35 11.48
C CYS A 200 -5.17 13.55 10.84
N GLY A 201 -5.25 14.67 11.55
CA GLY A 201 -5.86 15.91 11.09
C GLY A 201 -4.89 16.81 10.33
N GLU A 202 -5.24 18.11 10.23
CA GLU A 202 -4.44 19.09 9.52
C GLU A 202 -3.02 19.19 10.09
N GLY A 203 -2.01 19.17 9.21
CA GLY A 203 -0.60 19.28 9.56
C GLY A 203 0.08 17.98 10.00
N SER A 204 -0.65 16.88 10.13
CA SER A 204 -0.11 15.54 10.42
C SER A 204 0.82 14.97 9.32
N GLY A 205 0.90 15.64 8.16
CA GLY A 205 1.59 15.14 6.97
C GLY A 205 0.70 14.30 6.06
N MET A 206 -0.54 14.04 6.45
CA MET A 206 -1.54 13.40 5.61
C MET A 206 -2.05 14.34 4.52
N ASN A 207 -2.42 13.79 3.36
CA ASN A 207 -3.12 14.55 2.32
C ASN A 207 -4.42 15.12 2.93
N PRO A 208 -4.64 16.45 2.90
CA PRO A 208 -5.84 17.07 3.48
C PRO A 208 -7.15 16.54 2.91
N GLU A 209 -7.13 16.12 1.63
CA GLU A 209 -8.26 15.53 0.93
C GLU A 209 -8.46 14.06 1.33
N ALA A 210 -7.52 13.38 1.97
CA ALA A 210 -7.71 11.99 2.38
C ALA A 210 -8.63 11.91 3.62
N ALA A 211 -9.65 11.06 3.52
CA ALA A 211 -10.45 10.63 4.66
C ALA A 211 -9.68 9.57 5.43
N VAL A 212 -9.11 9.95 6.56
CA VAL A 212 -8.23 9.12 7.40
C VAL A 212 -8.74 9.08 8.83
N MET A 213 -8.40 8.00 9.53
CA MET A 213 -8.67 7.82 10.96
C MET A 213 -7.43 7.24 11.65
N CYS A 214 -7.31 7.47 12.95
CA CYS A 214 -6.30 6.80 13.75
C CYS A 214 -6.75 5.38 14.10
N GLN A 215 -5.95 4.37 13.73
CA GLN A 215 -6.19 2.97 14.07
C GLN A 215 -5.10 2.48 15.03
N PRO A 216 -5.47 2.10 16.27
CA PRO A 216 -4.50 1.58 17.23
C PRO A 216 -3.93 0.23 16.77
N ILE A 217 -2.66 -0.01 17.08
CA ILE A 217 -1.95 -1.25 16.72
C ILE A 217 -2.22 -2.34 17.76
N HIS A 218 -2.12 -1.99 19.04
CA HIS A 218 -2.32 -2.89 20.19
C HIS A 218 -3.14 -2.17 21.28
N PRO A 219 -4.48 -2.11 21.16
CA PRO A 219 -5.32 -1.41 22.14
C PRO A 219 -5.31 -2.04 23.53
N ASP A 220 -4.85 -3.29 23.64
CA ASP A 220 -4.70 -4.02 24.90
C ASP A 220 -3.32 -3.84 25.53
N ASP A 221 -2.38 -3.13 24.87
CA ASP A 221 -1.07 -2.82 25.43
C ASP A 221 -1.22 -1.79 26.57
N PRO A 222 -0.90 -2.15 27.83
CA PRO A 222 -1.05 -1.22 28.95
C PRO A 222 -0.05 -0.06 28.93
N GLU A 223 1.04 -0.16 28.16
CA GLU A 223 2.05 0.89 28.05
C GLU A 223 1.64 1.97 27.05
N ASP A 224 0.98 1.59 25.95
CA ASP A 224 0.56 2.52 24.89
C ASP A 224 -0.69 2.04 24.11
N PRO A 225 -1.88 2.04 24.74
CA PRO A 225 -3.10 1.53 24.10
C PRO A 225 -3.67 2.46 23.02
N THR A 226 -3.14 3.68 22.91
CA THR A 226 -3.68 4.72 22.03
C THR A 226 -2.83 4.97 20.79
N TYR A 227 -1.56 4.54 20.80
CA TYR A 227 -0.71 4.67 19.63
C TYR A 227 -1.17 3.79 18.46
N GLY A 228 -1.15 4.42 17.28
CA GLY A 228 -1.68 3.86 16.06
C GLY A 228 -1.05 4.43 14.80
N TYR A 229 -1.64 4.08 13.66
CA TYR A 229 -1.33 4.68 12.37
C TYR A 229 -2.56 5.35 11.75
N CYS A 230 -2.31 6.41 10.99
CA CYS A 230 -3.30 7.00 10.11
C CYS A 230 -3.58 6.06 8.95
N VAL A 231 -4.81 5.56 8.89
CA VAL A 231 -5.28 4.60 7.87
C VAL A 231 -6.54 5.15 7.18
N PRO A 232 -6.92 4.61 6.01
CA PRO A 232 -8.13 5.03 5.32
C PRO A 232 -9.40 4.85 6.17
N ALA A 233 -10.22 5.89 6.29
CA ALA A 233 -11.48 5.83 7.03
C ALA A 233 -12.63 5.18 6.23
N LYS A 234 -12.53 5.17 4.90
CA LYS A 234 -13.54 4.58 4.01
C LYS A 234 -12.91 3.73 2.90
N GLU A 235 -13.70 3.32 1.92
CA GLU A 235 -13.20 2.56 0.76
C GLU A 235 -12.22 3.40 -0.06
N ILE A 236 -11.31 2.74 -0.76
CA ILE A 236 -10.36 3.41 -1.65
C ILE A 236 -11.08 3.70 -2.99
N PRO A 237 -10.94 4.91 -3.58
CA PRO A 237 -10.19 6.06 -3.06
C PRO A 237 -10.89 6.74 -1.88
N SER A 238 -10.15 6.91 -0.79
CA SER A 238 -10.64 7.44 0.47
C SER A 238 -10.40 8.95 0.54
N PHE A 239 -11.13 9.73 -0.28
CA PHE A 239 -11.09 11.21 -0.26
C PHE A 239 -12.27 11.83 0.52
N LYS A 240 -12.17 12.99 1.16
CA LYS A 240 -13.27 13.60 1.92
C LYS A 240 -14.45 14.01 1.04
#